data_AF-A0A5M3X136-F1
#
_entry.id   AF-A0A5M3X136-F1
#
_cell.length_a   1.000
_cell.length_b   1.000
_cell.length_c   1.000
_cell.angle_alpha   90.00
_cell.angle_beta   90.00
_cell.angle_gamma   90.00
#
_symmetry.space_group_name_H-M   'P 1'
#
loop_
_entity.id
_entity.type
_entity.pdbx_description
1 polymer ?
#
loop_
_entity_poly.entity_id
_entity_poly.type
_entity_poly.pdbx_seq_one_letter_code
_entity_poly.pdbx_strand_id
1 'polypeptide(L)'
;MTYRAFVVSAVLAGGLAACASGGTGSPGASPGASADAQQALEIGRRFAQCGRDHGYPSFPDPVIDGTKLKYGDWGPEVQEQSRAVSEVPECKAIQDQLRALGDANAAPSAADLEKLKQFAQCLRDHGITGWPDPKADGSFPIIGTPLQADAKSDRSRAAQNACKQHWDRGFRVS
;
A
#
# COMPACT_ATOMS: atom_id res chain seq x y z
N MET A 1 -9.45 -68.47 16.89
CA MET A 1 -8.40 -69.43 16.48
C MET A 1 -7.16 -68.65 16.06
N THR A 2 -6.06 -69.00 16.71
CA THR A 2 -4.64 -68.70 16.44
C THR A 2 -4.23 -69.09 15.01
N TYR A 3 -3.25 -68.41 14.40
CA TYR A 3 -1.93 -68.97 14.07
C TYR A 3 -1.02 -67.93 13.38
N ARG A 4 0.20 -67.81 13.93
CA ARG A 4 1.38 -67.16 13.34
C ARG A 4 2.00 -68.11 12.30
N ALA A 5 2.69 -67.60 11.27
CA ALA A 5 4.03 -68.06 10.92
C ALA A 5 4.67 -67.30 9.74
N PHE A 6 5.94 -66.99 9.96
CA PHE A 6 6.98 -66.47 9.06
C PHE A 6 7.31 -67.40 7.88
N VAL A 7 7.80 -66.85 6.75
CA VAL A 7 8.96 -67.38 6.00
C VAL A 7 9.75 -66.23 5.35
N VAL A 8 11.07 -66.43 5.34
CA VAL A 8 12.20 -65.54 5.10
C VAL A 8 12.71 -65.66 3.65
N SER A 9 13.16 -64.51 3.12
CA SER A 9 14.20 -64.25 2.09
C SER A 9 14.26 -65.00 0.75
N ALA A 10 14.31 -64.20 -0.33
CA ALA A 10 15.23 -64.42 -1.44
C ALA A 10 15.78 -63.07 -1.94
N VAL A 11 17.08 -62.86 -1.72
CA VAL A 11 17.89 -61.76 -2.28
C VAL A 11 18.20 -62.10 -3.73
N LEU A 12 18.00 -61.15 -4.66
CA LEU A 12 18.69 -61.14 -5.95
C LEU A 12 18.87 -59.68 -6.41
N ALA A 13 20.13 -59.38 -6.72
CA ALA A 13 20.71 -58.07 -7.00
C ALA A 13 20.31 -57.50 -8.36
N GLY A 14 20.35 -56.16 -8.49
CA GLY A 14 20.43 -55.53 -9.82
C GLY A 14 19.95 -54.08 -9.89
N GLY A 15 20.83 -53.14 -9.55
CA GLY A 15 21.08 -51.92 -10.33
C GLY A 15 20.00 -50.83 -10.49
N LEU A 16 20.46 -49.60 -10.24
CA LEU A 16 20.07 -48.31 -10.87
C LEU A 16 19.16 -47.38 -10.05
N ALA A 17 19.61 -46.11 -10.07
CA ALA A 17 18.95 -44.88 -9.65
C ALA A 17 18.89 -44.58 -8.14
N ALA A 18 20.01 -44.04 -7.64
CA ALA A 18 19.97 -43.06 -6.56
C ALA A 18 19.30 -41.77 -7.09
N CYS A 19 17.99 -41.61 -6.87
CA CYS A 19 17.35 -40.29 -6.88
C CYS A 19 17.34 -39.77 -5.44
N ALA A 20 18.30 -38.88 -5.20
CA ALA A 20 18.40 -38.11 -3.99
C ALA A 20 17.06 -37.45 -3.65
N SER A 21 16.75 -37.50 -2.35
CA SER A 21 15.92 -36.58 -1.59
C SER A 21 15.32 -35.46 -2.43
N GLY A 22 14.01 -35.56 -2.69
CA GLY A 22 13.23 -34.44 -3.22
C GLY A 22 13.38 -33.26 -2.28
N GLY A 23 14.33 -32.39 -2.62
CA GLY A 23 14.50 -31.11 -1.99
C GLY A 23 13.17 -30.37 -2.13
N THR A 24 12.52 -30.15 -1.01
CA THR A 24 11.58 -29.05 -0.84
C THR A 24 12.31 -27.77 -1.23
N GLY A 25 12.22 -27.43 -2.52
CA GLY A 25 12.49 -26.10 -3.01
C GLY A 25 11.42 -25.20 -2.41
N SER A 26 11.73 -24.63 -1.24
CA SER A 26 11.02 -23.47 -0.74
C SER A 26 10.96 -22.45 -1.88
N PRO A 27 9.79 -21.89 -2.23
CA PRO A 27 9.78 -20.71 -3.07
C PRO A 27 10.65 -19.67 -2.36
N GLY A 28 11.68 -19.19 -3.05
CA GLY A 28 12.59 -18.20 -2.53
C GLY A 28 11.79 -16.99 -2.06
N ALA A 29 11.76 -16.77 -0.75
CA ALA A 29 11.28 -15.52 -0.21
C ALA A 29 12.23 -14.44 -0.71
N SER A 30 11.77 -13.63 -1.66
CA SER A 30 12.28 -12.28 -1.86
C SER A 30 12.34 -11.57 -0.49
N PRO A 31 13.19 -10.55 -0.29
CA PRO A 31 13.23 -9.81 0.98
C PRO A 31 11.81 -9.34 1.29
N GLY A 32 11.16 -10.01 2.25
CA GLY A 32 9.71 -10.05 2.31
C GLY A 32 9.16 -8.69 2.68
N ALA A 33 8.29 -8.15 1.83
CA ALA A 33 7.43 -7.05 2.23
C ALA A 33 6.67 -7.46 3.51
N SER A 34 6.40 -6.51 4.40
CA SER A 34 5.68 -6.79 5.64
C SER A 34 4.33 -7.47 5.37
N ALA A 35 3.79 -8.19 6.35
CA ALA A 35 2.47 -8.80 6.24
C ALA A 35 1.40 -7.77 5.80
N ASP A 36 1.49 -6.55 6.32
CA ASP A 36 0.62 -5.44 5.93
C ASP A 36 0.80 -5.03 4.46
N ALA A 37 2.03 -5.02 3.95
CA ALA A 37 2.29 -4.69 2.54
C ALA A 37 1.77 -5.78 1.59
N GLN A 38 1.87 -7.05 1.98
CA GLN A 38 1.26 -8.17 1.23
C GLN A 38 -0.27 -8.07 1.25
N GLN A 39 -0.87 -7.76 2.39
CA GLN A 39 -2.32 -7.56 2.52
C GLN A 39 -2.79 -6.35 1.69
N ALA A 40 -2.03 -5.26 1.74
CA ALA A 40 -2.31 -4.07 0.94
C ALA A 40 -2.23 -4.40 -0.56
N LEU A 41 -1.24 -5.18 -1.01
CA LEU A 41 -1.15 -5.61 -2.41
C LEU A 41 -2.39 -6.39 -2.86
N GLU A 42 -2.87 -7.32 -2.05
CA GLU A 42 -4.06 -8.10 -2.36
C GLU A 42 -5.33 -7.24 -2.43
N ILE A 43 -5.52 -6.31 -1.48
CA ILE A 43 -6.65 -5.35 -1.54
C ILE A 43 -6.48 -4.42 -2.75
N GLY A 44 -5.25 -4.00 -3.06
CA GLY A 44 -4.94 -3.10 -4.16
C GLY A 44 -5.26 -3.71 -5.52
N ARG A 45 -5.00 -5.00 -5.71
CA ARG A 45 -5.38 -5.73 -6.92
C ARG A 45 -6.90 -5.85 -7.05
N ARG A 46 -7.63 -6.01 -5.94
CA ARG A 46 -9.10 -5.97 -5.93
C ARG A 46 -9.62 -4.57 -6.30
N PHE A 47 -8.99 -3.50 -5.81
CA PHE A 47 -9.35 -2.15 -6.20
C PHE A 47 -9.13 -1.92 -7.70
N ALA A 48 -7.99 -2.38 -8.22
CA ALA A 48 -7.68 -2.27 -9.64
C ALA A 48 -8.65 -3.07 -10.52
N GLN A 49 -9.00 -4.29 -10.09
CA GLN A 49 -10.00 -5.10 -10.76
C GLN A 49 -11.37 -4.42 -10.75
N CYS A 50 -11.79 -3.85 -9.61
CA CYS A 50 -13.03 -3.10 -9.52
C CYS A 50 -13.06 -1.93 -10.50
N GLY A 51 -11.97 -1.16 -10.62
CA GLY A 51 -11.89 -0.10 -11.61
C GLY A 51 -12.05 -0.59 -13.06
N ARG A 52 -11.40 -1.71 -13.40
CA ARG A 52 -11.53 -2.33 -14.73
C ARG A 52 -12.95 -2.81 -15.02
N ASP A 53 -13.62 -3.40 -14.03
CA ASP A 53 -15.00 -3.87 -14.14
C ASP A 53 -16.01 -2.69 -14.27
N HIS A 54 -15.63 -1.51 -13.80
CA HIS A 54 -16.46 -0.30 -13.80
C HIS A 54 -16.02 0.78 -14.82
N GLY A 55 -15.41 0.37 -15.94
CA GLY A 55 -15.19 1.25 -17.10
C GLY A 55 -13.79 1.82 -17.24
N TYR A 56 -12.83 1.40 -16.42
CA TYR A 56 -11.42 1.79 -16.51
C TYR A 56 -10.53 0.59 -16.87
N PRO A 57 -10.66 -0.01 -18.07
CA PRO A 57 -9.98 -1.27 -18.44
C PRO A 57 -8.45 -1.19 -18.41
N SER A 58 -7.89 0.02 -18.56
CA SER A 58 -6.45 0.29 -18.51
C SER A 58 -5.93 0.58 -17.10
N PHE A 59 -6.78 0.50 -16.07
CA PHE A 59 -6.35 0.81 -14.71
C PHE A 59 -5.31 -0.23 -14.24
N PRO A 60 -4.09 0.20 -13.88
CA PRO A 60 -2.97 -0.71 -13.65
C PRO A 60 -3.13 -1.48 -12.35
N ASP A 61 -2.59 -2.70 -12.29
CA ASP A 61 -2.42 -3.41 -11.03
C ASP A 61 -1.30 -2.78 -10.20
N PRO A 62 -1.43 -2.75 -8.86
CA PRO A 62 -0.36 -2.26 -8.03
C PRO A 62 0.77 -3.28 -7.89
N VAL A 63 1.96 -2.76 -7.62
CA VAL A 63 3.15 -3.50 -7.20
C VAL A 63 3.61 -2.97 -5.84
N ILE A 64 4.38 -3.78 -5.12
CA ILE A 64 5.08 -3.31 -3.93
C ILE A 64 6.41 -2.71 -4.36
N ASP A 65 6.65 -1.45 -4.01
CA ASP A 65 7.95 -0.80 -4.10
C ASP A 65 8.42 -0.43 -2.69
N GLY A 66 9.42 -1.16 -2.19
CA GLY A 66 9.84 -1.11 -0.79
C GLY A 66 8.70 -1.54 0.14
N THR A 67 8.15 -0.58 0.89
CA THR A 67 7.03 -0.79 1.82
C THR A 67 5.71 -0.20 1.33
N LYS A 68 5.68 0.36 0.10
CA LYS A 68 4.52 1.09 -0.41
C LYS A 68 3.90 0.37 -1.60
N LEU A 69 2.58 0.49 -1.72
CA LEU A 69 1.90 0.17 -2.96
C LEU A 69 2.18 1.24 -4.01
N LYS A 70 2.34 0.84 -5.26
CA LYS A 70 2.44 1.73 -6.42
C LYS A 70 1.63 1.18 -7.58
N TYR A 71 0.83 2.02 -8.22
CA TYR A 71 0.05 1.67 -9.40
C TYR A 71 0.75 2.19 -10.65
N GLY A 72 1.63 1.36 -11.24
CA GLY A 72 2.40 1.70 -12.44
C GLY A 72 3.09 3.07 -12.39
N ASP A 73 3.16 3.73 -13.55
CA ASP A 73 3.50 5.15 -13.62
C ASP A 73 2.33 5.98 -13.08
N TRP A 74 2.53 6.58 -11.90
CA TRP A 74 1.53 7.40 -11.22
C TRP A 74 1.35 8.79 -11.87
N GLY A 75 0.99 8.81 -13.15
CA GLY A 75 0.74 10.00 -13.94
C GLY A 75 -0.66 10.59 -13.76
N PRO A 76 -0.96 11.71 -14.44
CA PRO A 76 -2.25 12.39 -14.36
C PRO A 76 -3.43 11.48 -14.70
N GLU A 77 -3.28 10.60 -15.70
CA GLU A 77 -4.30 9.65 -16.12
C GLU A 77 -4.66 8.67 -15.00
N VAL A 78 -3.68 7.96 -14.44
CA VAL A 78 -3.91 6.99 -13.34
C VAL A 78 -4.51 7.69 -12.11
N GLN A 79 -4.10 8.93 -11.84
CA GLN A 79 -4.68 9.73 -10.75
C GLN A 79 -6.15 10.09 -11.00
N GLU A 80 -6.51 10.47 -12.22
CA GLU A 80 -7.88 10.76 -12.60
C GLU A 80 -8.76 9.52 -12.56
N GLN A 81 -8.29 8.41 -13.13
CA GLN A 81 -8.98 7.12 -13.08
C GLN A 81 -9.14 6.67 -11.63
N SER A 82 -8.11 6.77 -10.79
CA SER A 82 -8.19 6.41 -9.37
C SER A 82 -9.27 7.22 -8.65
N ARG A 83 -9.36 8.54 -8.90
CA ARG A 83 -10.44 9.37 -8.35
C ARG A 83 -11.82 8.89 -8.79
N ALA A 84 -12.00 8.66 -10.09
CA ALA A 84 -13.30 8.27 -10.62
C ALA A 84 -13.71 6.85 -10.20
N VAL A 85 -12.77 5.91 -10.12
CA VAL A 85 -12.98 4.58 -9.51
C VAL A 85 -13.38 4.71 -8.03
N SER A 86 -12.85 5.70 -7.32
CA SER A 86 -13.20 5.94 -5.91
C SER A 86 -14.61 6.52 -5.69
N GLU A 87 -15.28 6.96 -6.77
CA GLU A 87 -16.69 7.39 -6.73
C GLU A 87 -17.66 6.21 -6.84
N VAL A 88 -17.19 5.06 -7.35
CA VAL A 88 -17.96 3.82 -7.38
C VAL A 88 -18.07 3.26 -5.95
N PRO A 89 -19.28 3.09 -5.39
CA PRO A 89 -19.45 2.68 -3.98
C PRO A 89 -18.73 1.38 -3.60
N GLU A 90 -18.74 0.39 -4.49
CA GLU A 90 -18.10 -0.91 -4.29
C GLU A 90 -16.58 -0.79 -4.27
N CYS A 91 -16.01 -0.04 -5.21
CA CYS A 91 -14.56 0.19 -5.27
C CYS A 91 -14.10 1.08 -4.10
N LYS A 92 -14.94 2.03 -3.68
CA LYS A 92 -14.69 2.88 -2.51
C LYS A 92 -14.51 2.06 -1.23
N ALA A 93 -15.35 1.05 -1.00
CA ALA A 93 -15.21 0.18 0.16
C ALA A 93 -13.85 -0.56 0.18
N ILE A 94 -13.37 -0.99 -1.00
CA ILE A 94 -12.05 -1.63 -1.15
C ILE A 94 -10.93 -0.60 -0.89
N GLN A 95 -11.08 0.63 -1.38
CA GLN A 95 -10.13 1.70 -1.12
C GLN A 95 -10.07 2.08 0.38
N ASP A 96 -11.20 2.07 1.08
CA ASP A 96 -11.24 2.33 2.52
C ASP A 96 -10.45 1.28 3.32
N GLN A 97 -10.46 0.02 2.87
CA GLN A 97 -9.62 -1.05 3.42
C GLN A 97 -8.12 -0.79 3.18
N LEU A 98 -7.73 -0.37 1.96
CA LEU A 98 -6.34 0.03 1.67
C LEU A 98 -5.88 1.17 2.57
N ARG A 99 -6.75 2.14 2.78
CA ARG A 99 -6.47 3.31 3.61
C ARG A 99 -6.21 2.93 5.06
N ALA A 100 -6.98 1.99 5.60
CA ALA A 100 -6.81 1.47 6.96
C ALA A 100 -5.44 0.80 7.16
N LEU A 101 -4.83 0.27 6.09
CA LEU A 101 -3.49 -0.30 6.08
C LEU A 101 -2.38 0.72 5.79
N GLY A 102 -2.73 2.01 5.59
CA GLY A 102 -1.75 3.08 5.39
C GLY A 102 -1.33 3.33 3.94
N ASP A 103 -2.12 2.94 2.93
CA ASP A 103 -1.83 3.29 1.54
C ASP A 103 -1.83 4.83 1.35
N ALA A 104 -0.66 5.39 1.02
CA ALA A 104 -0.46 6.82 0.79
C ALA A 104 -0.95 7.32 -0.59
N ASN A 105 -1.27 6.41 -1.52
CA ASN A 105 -1.73 6.74 -2.87
C ASN A 105 -3.26 6.74 -3.00
N ALA A 106 -3.98 6.22 -1.99
CA ALA A 106 -5.43 6.36 -1.94
C ALA A 106 -5.84 7.84 -1.90
N ALA A 107 -6.94 8.18 -2.57
CA ALA A 107 -7.57 9.49 -2.39
C ALA A 107 -7.96 9.67 -0.91
N PRO A 108 -7.86 10.87 -0.32
CA PRO A 108 -8.29 11.09 1.06
C PRO A 108 -9.80 10.88 1.18
N SER A 109 -10.26 10.25 2.28
CA SER A 109 -11.67 10.28 2.65
C SER A 109 -12.09 11.66 3.18
N ALA A 110 -13.39 11.89 3.38
CA ALA A 110 -13.86 13.08 4.09
C ALA A 110 -13.25 13.18 5.49
N ALA A 111 -13.16 12.06 6.22
CA ALA A 111 -12.51 12.03 7.52
C ALA A 111 -11.00 12.33 7.45
N ASP A 112 -10.33 11.91 6.39
CA ASP A 112 -8.94 12.27 6.14
C ASP A 112 -8.78 13.76 5.86
N LEU A 113 -9.67 14.35 5.07
CA LEU A 113 -9.65 15.78 4.79
C LEU A 113 -9.84 16.59 6.08
N GLU A 114 -10.73 16.17 6.97
CA GLU A 114 -10.87 16.82 8.28
C GLU A 114 -9.60 16.70 9.13
N LYS A 115 -8.96 15.53 9.15
CA LYS A 115 -7.67 15.35 9.82
C LYS A 115 -6.55 16.21 9.20
N LEU A 116 -6.51 16.33 7.88
CA LEU A 116 -5.55 17.18 7.17
C LEU A 116 -5.79 18.67 7.46
N LYS A 117 -7.04 19.11 7.61
CA LYS A 117 -7.37 20.47 8.07
C LYS A 117 -6.91 20.72 9.51
N GLN A 118 -7.12 19.75 10.41
CA GLN A 118 -6.60 19.85 11.78
C GLN A 118 -5.06 19.88 11.81
N PHE A 119 -4.41 19.10 10.95
CA PHE A 119 -2.97 19.15 10.76
C PHE A 119 -2.50 20.52 10.27
N ALA A 120 -3.18 21.11 9.28
CA ALA A 120 -2.90 22.46 8.78
C ALA A 120 -3.05 23.52 9.87
N GLN A 121 -4.12 23.42 10.68
CA GLN A 121 -4.32 24.29 11.84
C GLN A 121 -3.18 24.17 12.84
N CYS A 122 -2.82 22.95 13.21
CA CYS A 122 -1.70 22.70 14.13
C CYS A 122 -0.38 23.28 13.59
N LEU A 123 -0.08 23.15 12.30
CA LEU A 123 1.12 23.74 11.71
C LEU A 123 1.14 25.27 11.86
N ARG A 124 0.00 25.93 11.67
CA ARG A 124 -0.13 27.38 11.86
C ARG A 124 0.09 27.76 13.33
N ASP A 125 -0.46 26.98 14.27
CA ASP A 125 -0.28 27.18 15.71
C ASP A 125 1.18 26.95 16.16
N HIS A 126 1.90 26.07 15.46
CA HIS A 126 3.33 25.80 15.64
C HIS A 126 4.24 26.72 14.81
N GLY A 127 3.71 27.85 14.34
CA GLY A 127 4.48 28.93 13.75
C GLY A 127 4.76 28.78 12.25
N ILE A 128 4.20 27.80 11.55
CA ILE A 128 4.21 27.78 10.07
C ILE A 128 3.06 28.65 9.57
N THR A 129 3.17 29.95 9.87
CA THR A 129 2.15 30.94 9.56
C THR A 129 1.88 30.98 8.07
N GLY A 130 0.60 30.89 7.68
CA GLY A 130 0.19 30.89 6.28
C GLY A 130 0.09 29.50 5.63
N TRP A 131 0.32 28.40 6.37
CA TRP A 131 0.06 27.06 5.84
C TRP A 131 -1.41 26.92 5.39
N PRO A 132 -1.69 26.61 4.11
CA PRO A 132 -3.04 26.57 3.59
C PRO A 132 -3.80 25.32 4.05
N ASP A 133 -5.11 25.34 3.90
CA ASP A 133 -5.94 24.13 4.03
C ASP A 133 -5.76 23.23 2.79
N PRO A 134 -6.01 21.91 2.91
CA PRO A 134 -5.89 20.99 1.78
C PRO A 134 -7.02 21.22 0.77
N LYS A 135 -6.72 20.97 -0.52
CA LYS A 135 -7.73 20.82 -1.58
C LYS A 135 -8.56 19.55 -1.34
N ALA A 136 -9.64 19.38 -2.11
CA ALA A 136 -10.49 18.19 -2.07
C ALA A 136 -9.73 16.87 -2.35
N ASP A 137 -8.62 16.94 -3.09
CA ASP A 137 -7.73 15.80 -3.35
C ASP A 137 -6.70 15.57 -2.23
N GLY A 138 -6.75 16.33 -1.13
CA GLY A 138 -5.85 16.23 0.02
C GLY A 138 -4.48 16.87 -0.17
N SER A 139 -4.22 17.52 -1.30
CA SER A 139 -2.96 18.22 -1.54
C SER A 139 -2.98 19.64 -0.96
N PHE A 140 -1.83 20.09 -0.45
CA PHE A 140 -1.65 21.46 0.03
C PHE A 140 -1.12 22.37 -1.09
N PRO A 141 -1.81 23.49 -1.42
CA PRO A 141 -1.39 24.43 -2.47
C PRO A 141 -0.23 25.30 -2.02
N ILE A 142 0.98 24.75 -1.99
CA ILE A 142 2.18 25.47 -1.57
C ILE A 142 3.24 25.55 -2.68
N ILE A 143 3.09 24.82 -3.79
CA ILE A 143 4.01 24.93 -4.93
C ILE A 143 3.94 26.36 -5.49
N GLY A 144 5.11 26.96 -5.75
CA GLY A 144 5.22 28.34 -6.21
C GLY A 144 5.07 29.40 -5.11
N THR A 145 4.92 28.99 -3.85
CA THR A 145 4.86 29.90 -2.69
C THR A 145 6.18 29.87 -1.89
N PRO A 146 6.46 30.87 -1.03
CA PRO A 146 7.59 30.80 -0.11
C PRO A 146 7.58 29.55 0.80
N LEU A 147 6.38 28.99 1.07
CA LEU A 147 6.24 27.77 1.87
C LEU A 147 6.76 26.52 1.18
N GLN A 148 6.94 26.49 -0.14
CA GLN A 148 7.48 25.32 -0.83
C GLN A 148 8.89 24.96 -0.35
N ALA A 149 9.74 25.99 -0.18
CA ALA A 149 11.08 25.82 0.34
C ALA A 149 11.05 25.60 1.85
N ASP A 150 10.22 26.36 2.58
CA ASP A 150 10.13 26.28 4.03
C ASP A 150 9.55 24.94 4.52
N ALA A 151 8.70 24.26 3.76
CA ALA A 151 8.14 22.95 4.11
C ALA A 151 9.22 21.87 4.40
N LYS A 152 10.45 22.08 3.92
CA LYS A 152 11.61 21.19 4.14
C LYS A 152 12.55 21.68 5.25
N SER A 153 12.29 22.84 5.86
CA SER A 153 13.13 23.42 6.90
C SER A 153 13.03 22.65 8.22
N ASP A 154 14.01 22.84 9.11
CA ASP A 154 13.98 22.26 10.46
C ASP A 154 12.78 22.74 11.27
N ARG A 155 12.39 24.01 11.09
CA ARG A 155 11.20 24.60 11.72
C ARG A 155 9.94 23.83 11.28
N SER A 156 9.76 23.64 9.97
CA SER A 156 8.61 22.89 9.43
C SER A 156 8.64 21.44 9.86
N ARG A 157 9.80 20.79 9.86
CA ARG A 157 9.93 19.40 10.32
C ARG A 157 9.57 19.25 11.80
N ALA A 158 9.97 20.19 12.64
CA ALA A 158 9.60 20.21 14.06
C ALA A 158 8.09 20.39 14.24
N ALA A 159 7.47 21.33 13.53
CA ALA A 159 6.03 21.54 13.55
C ALA A 159 5.26 20.30 13.05
N GLN A 160 5.67 19.73 11.92
CA GLN A 160 5.06 18.49 11.38
C GLN A 160 5.14 17.33 12.37
N ASN A 161 6.27 17.19 13.09
CA ASN A 161 6.42 16.18 14.13
C ASN A 161 5.47 16.40 15.31
N ALA A 162 5.32 17.65 15.79
CA ALA A 162 4.38 17.99 16.85
C ALA A 162 2.92 17.71 16.44
N CYS A 163 2.60 17.86 15.15
CA CYS A 163 1.26 17.71 14.62
C CYS A 163 0.88 16.28 14.15
N LYS A 164 1.76 15.28 14.34
CA LYS A 164 1.52 13.89 13.89
C LYS A 164 0.25 13.25 14.45
N GLN A 165 -0.22 13.69 15.62
CA GLN A 165 -1.48 13.21 16.21
C GLN A 165 -2.69 13.47 15.30
N HIS A 166 -2.64 14.48 14.44
CA HIS A 166 -3.68 14.76 13.46
C HIS A 166 -3.44 13.98 12.15
N TRP A 167 -2.18 13.88 11.73
CA TRP A 167 -1.82 13.22 10.48
C TRP A 167 -0.36 12.73 10.45
N ASP A 168 -0.15 11.42 10.32
CA ASP A 168 1.17 10.77 10.32
C ASP A 168 1.53 10.08 8.99
N ARG A 169 0.61 10.07 8.00
CA ARG A 169 0.77 9.35 6.72
C ARG A 169 1.49 10.13 5.62
N GLY A 170 2.08 11.28 5.95
CA GLY A 170 2.69 12.21 4.98
C GLY A 170 1.64 12.90 4.09
N PHE A 171 1.96 14.07 3.54
CA PHE A 171 1.00 14.86 2.75
C PHE A 171 1.53 15.18 1.35
N ARG A 172 0.60 15.43 0.42
CA ARG A 172 0.93 15.88 -0.94
C ARG A 172 0.91 17.39 -1.03
N VAL A 173 1.66 17.93 -1.99
CA VAL A 173 1.70 19.36 -2.30
C VAL A 173 1.29 19.57 -3.75
N SER A 174 0.62 20.68 -4.01
CA SER A 174 0.18 21.12 -5.35
C SER A 174 0.34 22.63 -5.52
#